data_AF-A0ABD4X4B3-F1
#
_entry.id   AF-A0ABD4X4B3-F1
#
_cell.length_a   1.000
_cell.length_b   1.000
_cell.length_c   1.000
_cell.angle_alpha   90.00
_cell.angle_beta   90.00
_cell.angle_gamma   90.00
#
_symmetry.space_group_name_H-M   'P 1'
#
loop_
_entity.id
_entity.type
_entity.pdbx_description
1 polymer ?
#
loop_
_entity_poly.entity_id
_entity_poly.type
_entity_poly.pdbx_seq_one_letter_code
_entity_poly.pdbx_strand_id
1 'polypeptide(L)'
;MPEEPETEPEIPPGAVRNLRGVRLIAHLTWLGGLGAIYATGGLVWITLQNAGVSMVSWSRGVSLFIPVALFHAVPLIVLALVEISACKAAIRGRKSKWREYALTVLVPAVSVAEPKDAGRLWAALSGAGLLSVAWVCYSLFTLASYQGPGGFAEAVIMTLALFPLTLGALMLHVALAAAIGRALGSGIYVLVRRRGRKQDKGE
;
A
#
# COMPACT_ATOMS: atom_id res chain seq x y z
N MET A 1 -1.09 27.21 -39.18
CA MET A 1 -1.96 26.03 -39.13
C MET A 1 -2.72 26.12 -37.82
N PRO A 2 -4.07 26.06 -37.81
CA PRO A 2 -4.81 25.92 -36.57
C PRO A 2 -4.52 24.53 -36.00
N GLU A 3 -4.11 24.46 -34.73
CA GLU A 3 -4.00 23.19 -34.00
C GLU A 3 -5.38 22.53 -33.99
N GLU A 4 -5.49 21.31 -34.54
CA GLU A 4 -6.71 20.52 -34.41
C GLU A 4 -7.02 20.37 -32.91
N PRO A 5 -8.27 20.59 -32.49
CA PRO A 5 -8.65 20.41 -31.09
C PRO A 5 -8.35 18.96 -30.71
N GLU A 6 -7.46 18.75 -29.74
CA GLU A 6 -7.21 17.43 -29.14
C GLU A 6 -8.56 16.84 -28.73
N THR A 7 -9.06 15.90 -29.52
CA THR A 7 -10.28 15.17 -29.20
C THR A 7 -10.02 14.43 -27.90
N GLU A 8 -10.80 14.75 -26.85
CA GLU A 8 -10.67 14.07 -25.56
C GLU A 8 -10.76 12.55 -25.82
N PRO A 9 -9.74 11.77 -25.40
CA PRO A 9 -9.71 10.35 -25.71
C PRO A 9 -10.94 9.68 -25.10
N GLU A 10 -11.75 9.07 -25.95
CA GLU A 10 -12.97 8.38 -25.57
C GLU A 10 -12.63 7.27 -24.56
N ILE A 11 -13.15 7.40 -23.33
CA ILE A 11 -12.84 6.46 -22.26
C ILE A 11 -13.68 5.20 -22.47
N PRO A 12 -13.07 4.02 -22.69
CA PRO A 12 -13.85 2.80 -22.89
C PRO A 12 -14.66 2.48 -21.62
N PRO A 13 -15.93 2.04 -21.73
CA PRO A 13 -16.81 1.83 -20.57
C PRO A 13 -16.24 0.82 -19.54
N GLY A 14 -15.45 -0.15 -20.00
CA GLY A 14 -14.72 -1.08 -19.12
C GLY A 14 -13.63 -0.41 -18.25
N ALA A 15 -13.02 0.68 -18.72
CA ALA A 15 -12.01 1.41 -17.97
C ALA A 15 -12.60 2.23 -16.82
N VAL A 16 -13.85 2.70 -16.93
CA VAL A 16 -14.56 3.38 -15.84
C VAL A 16 -14.80 2.43 -14.67
N ARG A 17 -15.19 1.18 -14.96
CA ARG A 17 -15.36 0.12 -13.95
C ARG A 17 -14.02 -0.20 -13.26
N ASN A 18 -12.94 -0.29 -14.03
CA ASN A 18 -11.59 -0.49 -13.49
C ASN A 18 -11.20 0.64 -12.54
N LEU A 19 -11.49 1.90 -12.90
CA LEU A 19 -11.16 3.05 -12.06
C LEU A 19 -11.87 3.04 -10.70
N ARG A 20 -13.16 2.67 -10.68
CA ARG A 20 -13.93 2.52 -9.43
C ARG A 20 -13.31 1.43 -8.54
N GLY A 21 -12.89 0.33 -9.14
CA GLY A 21 -12.17 -0.75 -8.48
C GLY A 21 -10.84 -0.35 -7.87
N VAL A 22 -9.99 0.29 -8.66
CA VAL A 22 -8.70 0.83 -8.19
C VAL A 22 -8.92 1.78 -7.02
N ARG A 23 -9.91 2.68 -7.13
CA ARG A 23 -10.25 3.59 -6.03
C ARG A 23 -10.66 2.81 -4.79
N LEU A 24 -11.51 1.80 -4.92
CA LEU A 24 -11.92 0.95 -3.80
C LEU A 24 -10.73 0.26 -3.13
N ILE A 25 -9.85 -0.41 -3.90
CA ILE A 25 -8.66 -1.09 -3.36
C ILE A 25 -7.75 -0.10 -2.64
N ALA A 26 -7.51 1.07 -3.24
CA ALA A 26 -6.73 2.12 -2.60
C ALA A 26 -7.35 2.57 -1.27
N HIS A 27 -8.67 2.76 -1.22
CA HIS A 27 -9.37 3.11 0.02
C HIS A 27 -9.29 2.01 1.07
N LEU A 28 -9.49 0.75 0.66
CA LEU A 28 -9.32 -0.41 1.55
C LEU A 28 -7.89 -0.52 2.08
N THR A 29 -6.89 -0.20 1.26
CA THR A 29 -5.48 -0.26 1.65
C THR A 29 -5.16 0.74 2.74
N TRP A 30 -5.54 2.02 2.58
CA TRP A 30 -5.20 3.03 3.60
C TRP A 30 -6.15 2.99 4.81
N LEU A 31 -7.46 2.75 4.62
CA LEU A 31 -8.41 2.62 5.74
C LEU A 31 -8.16 1.32 6.53
N GLY A 32 -8.00 0.20 5.82
CA GLY A 32 -7.63 -1.07 6.43
C GLY A 32 -6.24 -1.00 7.07
N GLY A 33 -5.30 -0.30 6.43
CA GLY A 33 -3.99 0.00 6.99
C GLY A 33 -4.05 0.77 8.30
N LEU A 34 -4.89 1.82 8.39
CA LEU A 34 -5.12 2.53 9.66
C LEU A 34 -5.66 1.59 10.74
N GLY A 35 -6.69 0.79 10.42
CA GLY A 35 -7.21 -0.21 11.36
C GLY A 35 -6.14 -1.20 11.82
N ALA A 36 -5.32 -1.70 10.90
CA ALA A 36 -4.23 -2.63 11.18
C ALA A 36 -3.11 -2.00 12.02
N ILE A 37 -2.79 -0.73 11.80
CA ILE A 37 -1.85 0.05 12.61
C ILE A 37 -2.33 0.14 14.05
N TYR A 38 -3.62 0.45 14.29
CA TYR A 38 -4.16 0.50 15.64
C TYR A 38 -4.25 -0.89 16.29
N ALA A 39 -4.64 -1.92 15.53
CA ALA A 39 -4.63 -3.30 15.99
C ALA A 39 -3.22 -3.76 16.38
N THR A 40 -2.19 -3.30 15.66
CA THR A 40 -0.78 -3.55 15.99
C THR A 40 -0.42 -2.98 17.35
N GLY A 41 -0.90 -1.78 17.71
CA GLY A 41 -0.71 -1.22 19.05
C GLY A 41 -1.30 -2.11 20.15
N GLY A 42 -2.49 -2.67 19.93
CA GLY A 42 -3.09 -3.65 20.84
C GLY A 42 -2.30 -4.96 20.93
N LEU A 43 -1.78 -5.45 19.81
CA LEU A 43 -0.93 -6.64 19.78
C LEU A 43 0.37 -6.42 20.58
N VAL A 44 1.05 -5.30 20.34
CA VAL A 44 2.27 -4.91 21.08
C VAL A 44 1.98 -4.85 22.58
N TRP A 45 0.86 -4.24 22.97
CA TRP A 45 0.47 -4.15 24.37
C TRP A 45 0.39 -5.52 25.04
N ILE A 46 -0.32 -6.46 24.41
CA ILE A 46 -0.47 -7.83 24.92
C ILE A 46 0.90 -8.52 24.99
N THR A 47 1.73 -8.38 23.96
CA THR A 47 3.07 -8.99 23.92
C THR A 47 3.96 -8.47 25.03
N LEU A 48 4.00 -7.15 25.25
CA LEU A 48 4.83 -6.53 26.29
C LEU A 48 4.34 -6.85 27.70
N GLN A 49 3.02 -6.87 27.90
CA GLN A 49 2.42 -7.26 29.17
C GLN A 49 2.77 -8.72 29.53
N ASN A 50 2.70 -9.63 28.54
CA ASN A 50 3.09 -11.03 28.73
C ASN A 50 4.60 -11.20 28.98
N ALA A 51 5.42 -10.25 28.52
CA ALA A 51 6.85 -10.20 28.82
C ALA A 51 7.18 -9.56 30.18
N GLY A 52 6.16 -9.16 30.96
CA GLY A 52 6.35 -8.55 32.28
C GLY A 52 6.78 -7.08 32.24
N VAL A 53 6.68 -6.40 31.09
CA VAL A 53 7.03 -4.99 30.96
C VAL A 53 5.96 -4.12 31.65
N SER A 54 6.40 -3.19 32.49
CA SER A 54 5.49 -2.23 33.14
C SER A 54 4.91 -1.28 32.09
N MET A 55 3.58 -1.24 32.01
CA MET A 55 2.85 -0.43 31.03
C MET A 55 2.22 0.78 31.72
N VAL A 56 2.16 1.91 30.99
CA VAL A 56 1.33 3.06 31.38
C VAL A 56 -0.16 2.70 31.35
N SER A 57 -1.05 3.58 31.81
CA SER A 57 -2.49 3.35 31.63
C SER A 57 -2.87 3.29 30.15
N TRP A 58 -3.94 2.56 29.82
CA TRP A 58 -4.42 2.41 28.44
C TRP A 58 -4.66 3.76 27.75
N SER A 59 -5.36 4.69 28.43
CA SER A 59 -5.64 6.03 27.90
C SER A 59 -4.36 6.80 27.54
N ARG A 60 -3.34 6.69 28.39
CA ARG A 60 -2.05 7.34 28.15
C ARG A 60 -1.27 6.63 27.04
N GLY A 61 -1.30 5.30 27.01
CA GLY A 61 -0.71 4.50 25.92
C GLY A 61 -1.26 4.89 24.55
N VAL A 62 -2.59 4.98 24.41
CA VAL A 62 -3.25 5.42 23.17
C VAL A 62 -2.79 6.82 22.77
N SER A 63 -2.78 7.78 23.69
CA SER A 63 -2.37 9.16 23.39
C SER A 63 -0.93 9.27 22.89
N LEU A 64 -0.03 8.43 23.43
CA LEU A 64 1.38 8.40 23.04
C LEU A 64 1.60 7.66 21.71
N PHE A 65 0.73 6.69 21.39
CA PHE A 65 0.85 5.88 20.18
C PHE A 65 0.30 6.59 18.93
N ILE A 66 -0.74 7.42 19.07
CA ILE A 66 -1.39 8.10 17.93
C ILE A 66 -0.40 8.85 17.01
N PRO A 67 0.52 9.70 17.50
CA PRO A 67 1.44 10.42 16.61
C PRO A 67 2.32 9.48 15.79
N VAL A 68 2.78 8.39 16.40
CA VAL A 68 3.64 7.38 15.76
C VAL A 68 2.84 6.59 14.72
N ALA A 69 1.62 6.19 15.07
CA ALA A 69 0.70 5.51 14.17
C ALA A 69 0.38 6.36 12.93
N LEU A 70 0.11 7.66 13.12
CA LEU A 70 -0.12 8.61 12.02
C LEU A 70 1.11 8.76 11.13
N PHE A 71 2.31 8.85 11.71
CA PHE A 71 3.56 8.88 10.96
C PHE A 71 3.72 7.64 10.06
N HIS A 72 3.40 6.47 10.60
CA HIS A 72 3.45 5.20 9.86
C HIS A 72 2.35 5.05 8.80
N ALA A 73 1.26 5.82 8.90
CA ALA A 73 0.19 5.84 7.90
C ALA A 73 0.56 6.66 6.65
N VAL A 74 1.46 7.64 6.76
CA VAL A 74 1.82 8.54 5.64
C VAL A 74 2.25 7.77 4.38
N PRO A 75 3.15 6.77 4.43
CA PRO A 75 3.52 5.98 3.25
C PRO A 75 2.34 5.29 2.56
N LEU A 76 1.39 4.78 3.33
CA LEU A 76 0.21 4.09 2.77
C LEU A 76 -0.71 5.08 2.05
N ILE A 77 -0.85 6.29 2.59
CA ILE A 77 -1.61 7.37 1.96
C ILE A 77 -0.91 7.79 0.65
N VAL A 78 0.40 8.02 0.69
CA VAL A 78 1.19 8.37 -0.50
C VAL A 78 1.07 7.28 -1.57
N LEU A 79 1.24 6.02 -1.19
CA LEU A 79 1.09 4.88 -2.09
C LEU A 79 -0.29 4.87 -2.76
N ALA A 80 -1.37 5.00 -1.97
CA ALA A 80 -2.74 5.03 -2.47
C ALA A 80 -2.98 6.20 -3.45
N LEU A 81 -2.45 7.38 -3.15
CA LEU A 81 -2.56 8.55 -4.02
C LEU A 81 -1.79 8.36 -5.34
N VAL A 82 -0.58 7.80 -5.27
CA VAL A 82 0.23 7.48 -6.45
C VAL A 82 -0.50 6.48 -7.33
N GLU A 83 -1.04 5.38 -6.77
CA GLU A 83 -1.79 4.36 -7.51
C GLU A 83 -3.03 4.93 -8.20
N ILE A 84 -3.84 5.72 -7.48
CA ILE A 84 -5.03 6.37 -8.06
C ILE A 84 -4.62 7.32 -9.18
N SER A 85 -3.58 8.13 -8.98
CA SER A 85 -3.10 9.13 -9.94
C SER A 85 -2.55 8.49 -11.21
N ALA A 86 -1.77 7.43 -11.05
CA ALA A 86 -1.23 6.59 -12.10
C ALA A 86 -2.36 5.97 -12.94
N CYS A 87 -3.27 5.22 -12.32
CA CYS A 87 -4.37 4.56 -13.04
C CYS A 87 -5.28 5.57 -13.75
N LYS A 88 -5.58 6.73 -13.13
CA LYS A 88 -6.33 7.82 -13.79
C LYS A 88 -5.61 8.36 -15.03
N ALA A 89 -4.29 8.48 -14.99
CA ALA A 89 -3.52 8.97 -16.13
C ALA A 89 -3.51 7.96 -17.28
N ALA A 90 -3.30 6.68 -16.97
CA ALA A 90 -3.35 5.59 -17.96
C ALA A 90 -4.70 5.51 -18.67
N ILE A 91 -5.81 5.61 -17.91
CA ILE A 91 -7.16 5.55 -18.49
C ILE A 91 -7.47 6.75 -19.39
N ARG A 92 -6.98 7.94 -19.04
CA ARG A 92 -7.20 9.17 -19.80
C ARG A 92 -6.20 9.34 -20.96
N GLY A 93 -5.38 8.35 -21.27
CA GLY A 93 -4.36 8.44 -22.32
C GLY A 93 -3.33 9.56 -22.11
N ARG A 94 -3.21 10.11 -20.89
CA ARG A 94 -2.29 11.22 -20.61
C ARG A 94 -0.87 10.70 -20.49
N LYS A 95 -0.07 10.96 -21.53
CA LYS A 95 1.35 10.59 -21.58
C LYS A 95 2.18 11.53 -20.70
N SER A 96 2.37 11.17 -19.43
CA SER A 96 3.38 11.80 -18.59
C SER A 96 4.46 10.75 -18.31
N LYS A 97 5.69 10.98 -18.80
CA LYS A 97 6.83 10.05 -18.65
C LYS A 97 7.02 9.59 -17.20
N TRP A 98 6.84 10.48 -16.22
CA TRP A 98 6.99 10.17 -14.80
C TRP A 98 5.90 9.21 -14.27
N ARG A 99 4.65 9.41 -14.69
CA ARG A 99 3.51 8.57 -14.30
C ARG A 99 3.47 7.24 -15.03
N GLU A 100 3.88 7.22 -16.30
CA GLU A 100 4.12 5.98 -17.03
C GLU A 100 5.25 5.20 -16.40
N TYR A 101 6.37 5.85 -16.07
CA TYR A 101 7.48 5.25 -15.32
C TYR A 101 7.02 4.70 -13.96
N ALA A 102 6.26 5.49 -13.19
CA ALA A 102 5.66 5.00 -11.95
C ALA A 102 4.78 3.76 -12.22
N LEU A 103 3.91 3.76 -13.22
CA LEU A 103 3.11 2.59 -13.57
C LEU A 103 3.91 1.40 -14.06
N THR A 104 4.97 1.60 -14.83
CA THR A 104 5.80 0.51 -15.37
C THR A 104 6.69 -0.08 -14.30
N VAL A 105 7.24 0.74 -13.41
CA VAL A 105 8.01 0.28 -12.25
C VAL A 105 7.09 -0.38 -11.22
N LEU A 106 5.88 0.16 -11.01
CA LEU A 106 4.94 -0.38 -10.03
C LEU A 106 4.20 -1.61 -10.58
N VAL A 107 3.84 -1.67 -11.86
CA VAL A 107 3.06 -2.75 -12.49
C VAL A 107 3.53 -2.98 -13.95
N PRO A 108 4.69 -3.63 -14.18
CA PRO A 108 5.31 -3.72 -15.50
C PRO A 108 4.53 -4.51 -16.57
N ALA A 109 3.46 -5.23 -16.20
CA ALA A 109 2.87 -6.25 -17.06
C ALA A 109 1.33 -6.24 -17.15
N VAL A 110 0.66 -5.14 -16.75
CA VAL A 110 -0.81 -5.10 -16.74
C VAL A 110 -1.35 -3.82 -17.34
N SER A 111 -2.15 -3.95 -18.40
CA SER A 111 -2.85 -2.82 -18.99
C SER A 111 -4.05 -2.41 -18.12
N VAL A 112 -4.10 -1.13 -17.74
CA VAL A 112 -5.21 -0.55 -16.96
C VAL A 112 -6.44 -0.31 -17.84
N ALA A 113 -6.22 -0.05 -19.13
CA ALA A 113 -7.27 0.26 -20.10
C ALA A 113 -7.97 -0.99 -20.64
N GLU A 114 -7.29 -2.14 -20.68
CA GLU A 114 -7.83 -3.37 -21.23
C GLU A 114 -8.68 -4.15 -20.20
N PRO A 115 -9.98 -4.40 -20.46
CA PRO A 115 -10.86 -5.12 -19.52
C PRO A 115 -10.40 -6.55 -19.22
N LYS A 116 -9.76 -7.22 -20.19
CA LYS A 116 -9.24 -8.60 -20.06
C LYS A 116 -8.12 -8.74 -19.01
N ASP A 117 -7.46 -7.63 -18.69
CA ASP A 117 -6.34 -7.53 -17.74
C ASP A 117 -6.76 -6.98 -16.38
N ALA A 118 -8.02 -6.55 -16.23
CA ALA A 118 -8.56 -6.00 -14.99
C ALA A 118 -8.34 -6.95 -13.81
N GLY A 119 -8.71 -8.23 -13.91
CA GLY A 119 -8.52 -9.17 -12.80
C GLY A 119 -7.07 -9.26 -12.31
N ARG A 120 -6.10 -9.18 -13.23
CA ARG A 120 -4.67 -9.20 -12.90
C ARG A 120 -4.22 -7.90 -12.25
N LEU A 121 -4.77 -6.75 -12.70
CA LEU A 121 -4.49 -5.44 -12.12
C LEU A 121 -4.97 -5.39 -10.67
N TRP A 122 -6.19 -5.85 -10.43
CA TRP A 122 -6.79 -5.84 -9.11
C TRP A 122 -6.01 -6.74 -8.16
N ALA A 123 -5.62 -7.94 -8.61
CA ALA A 123 -4.78 -8.84 -7.83
C ALA A 123 -3.41 -8.22 -7.50
N ALA A 124 -2.78 -7.53 -8.46
CA ALA A 124 -1.52 -6.82 -8.22
C ALA A 124 -1.69 -5.71 -7.17
N LEU A 125 -2.67 -4.82 -7.33
CA LEU A 125 -2.92 -3.72 -6.40
C LEU A 125 -3.28 -4.22 -4.99
N SER A 126 -4.12 -5.26 -4.89
CA SER A 126 -4.43 -5.89 -3.61
C SER A 126 -3.19 -6.48 -2.94
N GLY A 127 -2.32 -7.15 -3.71
CA GLY A 127 -1.04 -7.64 -3.21
C GLY A 127 -0.11 -6.52 -2.73
N ALA A 128 -0.06 -5.41 -3.48
CA ALA A 128 0.68 -4.20 -3.10
C ALA A 128 0.22 -3.68 -1.73
N GLY A 129 -1.09 -3.47 -1.61
CA GLY A 129 -1.69 -2.92 -0.40
C GLY A 129 -1.49 -3.83 0.79
N LEU A 130 -1.74 -5.13 0.63
CA LEU A 130 -1.60 -6.11 1.71
C LEU A 130 -0.17 -6.17 2.24
N LEU A 131 0.83 -6.29 1.36
CA LEU A 131 2.22 -6.41 1.80
C LEU A 131 2.76 -5.10 2.36
N SER A 132 2.31 -3.96 1.83
CA SER A 132 2.66 -2.64 2.37
C SER A 132 2.09 -2.44 3.79
N VAL A 133 0.82 -2.82 4.01
CA VAL A 133 0.21 -2.77 5.33
C VAL A 133 0.93 -3.70 6.29
N ALA A 134 1.21 -4.95 5.87
CA ALA A 134 1.94 -5.90 6.70
C ALA A 134 3.34 -5.38 7.09
N TRP A 135 4.06 -4.78 6.15
CA TRP A 135 5.35 -4.17 6.42
C TRP A 135 5.25 -3.00 7.41
N VAL A 136 4.28 -2.10 7.23
CA VAL A 136 4.08 -0.97 8.15
C VAL A 136 3.75 -1.46 9.56
N CYS A 137 2.86 -2.46 9.68
CA CYS A 137 2.56 -3.08 10.97
C CYS A 137 3.80 -3.73 11.60
N TYR A 138 4.60 -4.45 10.82
CA TYR A 138 5.87 -5.01 11.29
C TYR A 138 6.83 -3.93 11.79
N SER A 139 7.06 -2.89 11.00
CA SER A 139 7.93 -1.76 11.38
C SER A 139 7.45 -1.08 12.67
N LEU A 140 6.15 -0.83 12.78
CA LEU A 140 5.55 -0.21 13.95
C LEU A 140 5.65 -1.12 15.19
N PHE A 141 5.44 -2.42 15.02
CA PHE A 141 5.62 -3.41 16.08
C PHE A 141 7.06 -3.40 16.58
N THR A 142 8.05 -3.50 15.68
CA THR A 142 9.47 -3.47 16.03
C THR A 142 9.85 -2.20 16.79
N LEU A 143 9.37 -1.04 16.34
CA LEU A 143 9.61 0.23 17.01
C LEU A 143 8.96 0.28 18.39
N ALA A 144 7.71 -0.18 18.50
CA ALA A 144 6.96 -0.16 19.75
C ALA A 144 7.46 -1.19 20.78
N SER A 145 8.09 -2.27 20.32
CA SER A 145 8.73 -3.29 21.15
C SER A 145 10.20 -3.01 21.46
N TYR A 146 10.74 -1.85 21.10
CA TYR A 146 12.14 -1.51 21.33
C TYR A 146 12.51 -1.50 22.83
N GLN A 147 13.57 -2.24 23.19
CA GLN A 147 14.02 -2.48 24.57
C GLN A 147 15.36 -1.79 24.91
N GLY A 148 15.75 -0.73 24.18
CA GLY A 148 16.97 0.02 24.48
C GLY A 148 16.88 0.84 25.78
N PRO A 149 17.95 1.56 26.15
CA PRO A 149 18.08 2.26 27.44
C PRO A 149 16.93 3.23 27.76
N GLY A 150 16.39 3.93 26.75
CA GLY A 150 15.24 4.81 26.87
C GLY A 150 13.93 4.22 26.33
N GLY A 151 13.93 2.93 25.97
CA GLY A 151 12.77 2.16 25.52
C GLY A 151 11.98 2.84 24.40
N PHE A 152 10.66 2.66 24.40
CA PHE A 152 9.78 3.23 23.38
C PHE A 152 9.94 4.76 23.20
N ALA A 153 10.17 5.51 24.28
CA ALA A 153 10.31 6.96 24.21
C ALA A 153 11.56 7.37 23.40
N GLU A 154 12.70 6.72 23.64
CA GLU A 154 13.91 6.93 22.85
C GLU A 154 13.67 6.60 21.37
N ALA A 155 13.06 5.46 21.07
CA ALA A 155 12.77 5.05 19.69
C ALA A 155 11.90 6.08 18.96
N VAL A 156 10.87 6.60 19.63
CA VAL A 156 9.98 7.63 19.06
C VAL A 156 10.71 8.95 18.86
N ILE A 157 11.45 9.42 19.87
CA ILE A 157 12.19 10.68 19.79
C ILE A 157 13.23 10.62 18.66
N MET A 158 14.00 9.53 18.57
CA MET A 158 14.97 9.34 17.50
C MET A 158 14.29 9.28 16.12
N THR A 159 13.16 8.58 16.02
CA THR A 159 12.40 8.49 14.76
C THR A 159 11.92 9.84 14.28
N LEU A 160 11.40 10.68 15.19
CA LEU A 160 10.89 12.01 14.87
C LEU A 160 12.01 13.05 14.70
N ALA A 161 13.09 12.97 15.48
CA ALA A 161 14.24 13.86 15.34
C ALA A 161 14.95 13.65 13.99
N LEU A 162 14.98 12.40 13.52
CA LEU A 162 15.57 12.03 12.23
C LEU A 162 14.51 11.88 11.13
N PHE A 163 13.37 12.59 11.24
CA PHE A 163 12.22 12.36 10.36
C PHE A 163 12.53 12.38 8.86
N PRO A 164 13.45 13.20 8.30
CA PRO A 164 13.69 13.15 6.85
C PRO A 164 14.28 11.80 6.43
N LEU A 165 15.15 11.23 7.27
CA LEU A 165 15.78 9.94 7.03
C LEU A 165 14.82 8.79 7.32
N THR A 166 14.12 8.82 8.45
CA THR A 166 13.22 7.73 8.85
C THR A 166 11.97 7.68 7.98
N LEU A 167 11.40 8.83 7.61
CA LEU A 167 10.30 8.88 6.64
C LEU A 167 10.76 8.44 5.26
N GLY A 168 11.93 8.91 4.80
CA GLY A 168 12.51 8.49 3.52
C GLY A 168 12.75 6.99 3.44
N ALA A 169 13.34 6.41 4.48
CA ALA A 169 13.53 4.97 4.60
C ALA A 169 12.18 4.23 4.63
N LEU A 170 11.20 4.72 5.40
CA LEU A 170 9.88 4.10 5.48
C LEU A 170 9.17 4.12 4.11
N MET A 171 9.26 5.22 3.35
CA MET A 171 8.77 5.31 1.98
C MET A 171 9.43 4.29 1.06
N LEU A 172 10.75 4.15 1.14
CA LEU A 172 11.50 3.20 0.32
C LEU A 172 11.08 1.76 0.61
N HIS A 173 10.98 1.38 1.88
CA HIS A 173 10.57 0.04 2.25
C HIS A 173 9.13 -0.26 1.87
N VAL A 174 8.21 0.71 2.03
CA VAL A 174 6.82 0.56 1.58
C VAL A 174 6.74 0.45 0.06
N ALA A 175 7.55 1.21 -0.68
CA ALA A 175 7.64 1.06 -2.14
C ALA A 175 8.14 -0.34 -2.54
N LEU A 176 9.15 -0.86 -1.85
CA LEU A 176 9.68 -2.22 -2.07
C LEU A 176 8.64 -3.29 -1.73
N ALA A 177 7.99 -3.18 -0.56
CA ALA A 177 6.90 -4.07 -0.15
C ALA A 177 5.76 -4.05 -1.15
N ALA A 178 5.37 -2.86 -1.64
CA ALA A 178 4.36 -2.73 -2.68
C ALA A 178 4.79 -3.42 -3.99
N ALA A 179 6.04 -3.27 -4.41
CA ALA A 179 6.57 -3.91 -5.61
C ALA A 179 6.54 -5.45 -5.50
N ILE A 180 7.03 -6.00 -4.39
CA ILE A 180 7.00 -7.45 -4.12
C ILE A 180 5.55 -7.94 -4.06
N GLY A 181 4.69 -7.23 -3.33
CA GLY A 181 3.29 -7.57 -3.15
C GLY A 181 2.54 -7.63 -4.48
N ARG A 182 2.81 -6.70 -5.40
CA ARG A 182 2.25 -6.71 -6.75
C ARG A 182 2.70 -7.90 -7.57
N ALA A 183 3.99 -8.22 -7.53
CA ALA A 183 4.53 -9.38 -8.24
C ALA A 183 3.86 -10.67 -7.75
N LEU A 184 3.72 -10.82 -6.43
CA LEU A 184 3.02 -11.96 -5.81
C LEU A 184 1.54 -12.00 -6.20
N GLY A 185 0.81 -10.90 -6.04
CA GLY A 185 -0.62 -10.83 -6.37
C GLY A 185 -0.90 -11.13 -7.84
N SER A 186 -0.12 -10.55 -8.75
CA SER A 186 -0.19 -10.86 -10.17
C SER A 186 0.17 -12.33 -10.46
N GLY A 187 1.22 -12.86 -9.84
CA GLY A 187 1.68 -14.23 -10.04
C GLY A 187 0.64 -15.25 -9.61
N ILE A 188 0.07 -15.08 -8.42
CA ILE A 188 -1.00 -15.92 -7.87
C ILE A 188 -2.21 -15.90 -8.81
N TYR A 189 -2.63 -14.73 -9.29
CA TYR A 189 -3.74 -14.64 -10.24
C TYR A 189 -3.50 -15.46 -11.52
N VAL A 190 -2.30 -15.37 -12.09
CA VAL A 190 -1.94 -16.15 -13.30
C VAL A 190 -1.97 -17.65 -13.02
N LEU A 191 -1.45 -18.09 -11.87
CA LEU A 191 -1.45 -19.50 -11.48
C LEU A 191 -2.88 -20.04 -11.29
N VAL A 192 -3.74 -19.30 -10.58
CA VAL A 192 -5.14 -19.68 -10.34
C VAL A 192 -5.91 -19.75 -11.66
N ARG A 193 -5.75 -18.74 -12.54
CA ARG A 193 -6.42 -18.71 -13.85
C ARG A 193 -5.94 -19.81 -14.80
N ARG A 194 -4.69 -20.26 -14.67
CA ARG A 194 -4.17 -21.41 -15.43
C ARG A 194 -4.76 -22.73 -14.90
N ARG A 195 -4.87 -22.91 -13.59
CA ARG A 195 -5.50 -24.10 -12.98
C ARG A 195 -6.98 -24.22 -13.33
N GLY A 196 -7.76 -23.14 -13.21
CA GLY A 196 -9.19 -23.17 -13.58
C GLY A 196 -9.43 -23.56 -15.04
N ARG A 197 -8.59 -23.08 -15.96
CA ARG A 197 -8.66 -23.47 -17.38
C ARG A 197 -8.29 -24.92 -17.67
N LYS A 198 -7.49 -25.57 -16.83
CA LYS A 198 -7.21 -27.01 -16.96
C LYS A 198 -8.39 -27.83 -16.47
N GLN A 199 -8.98 -27.42 -15.34
CA GLN A 199 -10.14 -28.07 -14.75
C GLN A 199 -11.39 -28.00 -15.64
N ASP A 200 -11.64 -26.84 -16.29
CA ASP A 200 -12.73 -26.68 -17.27
C ASP A 200 -12.52 -27.52 -18.54
N LYS A 201 -11.28 -27.94 -18.83
CA LYS A 201 -10.93 -28.79 -19.97
C LYS A 201 -10.91 -30.29 -19.63
N GLY A 202 -11.24 -30.67 -18.39
CA GLY A 202 -11.28 -32.07 -17.97
C GLY A 202 -9.93 -32.77 -17.90
N GLU A 203 -8.84 -32.00 -17.71
CA GLU A 203 -7.49 -32.51 -17.41
C GLU A 203 -7.22 -32.60 -15.90
#